data_AF-A0A9D5BLM4-F1
#
_entry.id   AF-A0A9D5BLM4-F1
#
_cell.length_a   1.000
_cell.length_b   1.000
_cell.length_c   1.000
_cell.angle_alpha   90.00
_cell.angle_beta   90.00
_cell.angle_gamma   90.00
#
_symmetry.space_group_name_H-M   'P 1'
#
loop_
_entity.id
_entity.type
_entity.pdbx_description
1 polymer ?
#
loop_
_entity_poly.entity_id
_entity_poly.type
_entity_poly.pdbx_seq_one_letter_code
_entity_poly.pdbx_strand_id
1 'polypeptide(L)'
;MVNGYSPSSDSASSSSSPASSTASMNAESLLNALWSLSPKVMVVTEQDSNHNGSTLMERLLEALYSYAALFDCLESTVSRTSLERLKVEKILFGEEIKNILPVK
;
A
#
# COMPACT_ATOMS: atom_id res chain seq x y z
N MET A 1 53.91 33.19 -5.55
CA MET A 1 53.74 32.20 -6.63
C MET A 1 53.60 30.83 -6.00
N VAL A 2 52.47 30.19 -6.30
CA VAL A 2 52.02 28.81 -6.05
C VAL A 2 51.65 28.37 -4.61
N ASN A 3 50.33 28.28 -4.42
CA ASN A 3 49.61 27.58 -3.34
C ASN A 3 49.80 26.07 -3.49
N GLY A 4 50.22 25.39 -2.42
CA GLY A 4 50.18 23.93 -2.31
C GLY A 4 48.86 23.46 -1.71
N TYR A 5 47.82 23.32 -2.54
CA TYR A 5 46.59 22.61 -2.14
C TYR A 5 46.81 21.10 -2.32
N SER A 6 46.75 20.35 -1.22
CA SER A 6 46.63 18.89 -1.24
C SER A 6 45.14 18.52 -1.39
N PRO A 7 44.74 17.61 -2.29
CA PRO A 7 43.35 17.18 -2.38
C PRO A 7 43.10 16.05 -1.37
N SER A 8 42.25 16.31 -0.37
CA SER A 8 41.66 15.27 0.48
C SER A 8 40.74 14.40 -0.38
N SER A 9 40.96 13.08 -0.35
CA SER A 9 40.12 12.10 -1.03
C SER A 9 38.94 11.74 -0.13
N ASP A 10 37.89 12.56 -0.12
CA ASP A 10 36.64 12.25 0.58
C ASP A 10 35.90 11.18 -0.22
N SER A 11 36.08 9.94 0.21
CA SER A 11 35.29 8.81 -0.26
C SER A 11 33.86 9.03 0.20
N ALA A 12 32.99 9.44 -0.73
CA ALA A 12 31.56 9.37 -0.55
C ALA A 12 31.18 7.91 -0.34
N SER A 13 31.03 7.51 0.92
CA SER A 13 30.36 6.27 1.30
C SER A 13 28.93 6.35 0.75
N SER A 14 28.72 5.69 -0.38
CA SER A 14 27.41 5.35 -0.90
C SER A 14 26.72 4.48 0.14
N SER A 15 25.94 5.12 1.01
CA SER A 15 24.91 4.42 1.76
C SER A 15 23.86 3.97 0.73
N SER A 16 24.09 2.80 0.15
CA SER A 16 23.02 2.05 -0.48
C SER A 16 22.03 1.70 0.61
N SER A 17 21.02 2.56 0.79
CA SER A 17 19.79 2.18 1.44
C SER A 17 19.38 0.83 0.83
N PRO A 18 19.11 -0.22 1.62
CA PRO A 18 18.62 -1.45 1.05
C PRO A 18 17.34 -1.08 0.32
N ALA A 19 17.36 -1.19 -1.02
CA ALA A 19 16.16 -1.16 -1.79
C ALA A 19 15.32 -2.29 -1.22
N SER A 20 14.27 -1.93 -0.48
CA SER A 20 13.22 -2.85 -0.10
C SER A 20 12.58 -3.26 -1.41
N SER A 21 13.18 -4.25 -2.09
CA SER A 21 12.51 -4.99 -3.13
C SER A 21 11.31 -5.59 -2.43
N THR A 22 10.15 -4.97 -2.59
CA THR A 22 8.88 -5.62 -2.36
C THR A 22 8.82 -6.73 -3.40
N ALA A 23 9.47 -7.85 -3.07
CA ALA A 23 9.29 -9.09 -3.77
C ALA A 23 7.79 -9.33 -3.70
N SER A 24 7.10 -9.21 -4.84
CA SER A 24 5.73 -9.67 -4.95
C SER A 24 5.79 -11.17 -4.67
N MET A 25 5.56 -11.53 -3.41
CA MET A 25 5.45 -12.92 -3.04
C MET A 25 4.22 -13.42 -3.79
N ASN A 26 4.43 -14.38 -4.69
CA ASN A 26 3.32 -15.11 -5.29
C ASN A 26 2.45 -15.65 -4.14
N ALA A 27 1.17 -15.30 -4.10
CA ALA A 27 0.25 -15.76 -3.06
C ALA A 27 0.27 -17.29 -2.92
N GLU A 28 0.43 -18.03 -4.02
CA GLU A 28 0.56 -19.48 -4.02
C GLU A 28 1.79 -19.97 -3.23
N SER A 29 2.95 -19.31 -3.38
CA SER A 29 4.16 -19.72 -2.68
C SER A 29 4.06 -19.44 -1.18
N LEU A 30 3.44 -18.31 -0.81
CA LEU A 30 3.13 -17.98 0.58
C LEU A 30 2.18 -19.02 1.19
N LEU A 31 1.07 -19.32 0.52
CA LEU A 31 0.09 -20.28 1.00
C LEU A 31 0.68 -21.69 1.11
N ASN A 32 1.51 -22.12 0.17
CA ASN A 32 2.23 -23.39 0.24
C ASN A 32 3.19 -23.43 1.44
N ALA A 33 3.92 -22.33 1.70
CA ALA A 33 4.80 -22.23 2.85
C ALA A 33 4.01 -22.29 4.17
N LEU A 34 2.88 -21.58 4.27
CA LEU A 34 1.99 -21.62 5.43
C LEU A 34 1.40 -23.02 5.64
N TRP A 35 0.99 -23.69 4.56
CA TRP A 35 0.48 -25.06 4.60
C TRP A 35 1.53 -26.05 5.10
N SER A 36 2.81 -25.87 4.74
CA SER A 36 3.91 -26.74 5.18
C SER A 36 4.10 -26.77 6.71
N LEU A 37 3.64 -25.73 7.42
CA LEU A 37 3.64 -25.67 8.88
C LEU A 37 2.58 -26.58 9.52
N SER A 38 1.73 -27.23 8.71
CA SER A 38 0.63 -28.09 9.15
C SER A 38 -0.29 -27.42 10.19
N PRO A 39 -0.82 -26.22 9.92
CA PRO A 39 -1.67 -25.52 10.86
C PRO A 39 -2.96 -26.30 11.12
N LYS A 40 -3.43 -26.31 12.37
CA LYS A 40 -4.73 -26.92 12.72
C LYS A 40 -5.91 -26.17 12.09
N VAL A 41 -5.80 -24.84 12.03
CA VAL A 41 -6.78 -23.91 11.44
C VAL A 41 -6.00 -22.74 10.85
N MET A 42 -6.41 -22.28 9.67
CA MET A 42 -5.94 -21.03 9.05
C MET A 42 -7.14 -20.10 8.90
N VAL A 43 -7.01 -18.86 9.40
CA VAL A 43 -8.03 -17.82 9.30
C VAL A 43 -7.51 -16.73 8.38
N VAL A 44 -8.30 -16.33 7.40
CA VAL A 44 -7.96 -15.33 6.40
C VAL A 44 -9.06 -14.28 6.36
N THR A 45 -8.67 -13.01 6.42
CA THR A 45 -9.58 -11.87 6.31
C THR A 45 -9.12 -11.03 5.13
N GLU A 46 -9.96 -10.91 4.10
CA GLU A 46 -9.67 -10.19 2.87
C GLU A 46 -10.85 -9.28 2.52
N GLN A 47 -10.58 -8.28 1.68
CA GLN A 47 -11.63 -7.42 1.14
C GLN A 47 -12.45 -8.16 0.09
N ASP A 48 -13.77 -8.21 0.27
CA ASP A 48 -14.70 -8.84 -0.67
C ASP A 48 -15.10 -7.85 -1.78
N SER A 49 -14.16 -7.52 -2.67
CA SER A 49 -14.38 -6.60 -3.79
C SER A 49 -13.37 -6.84 -4.92
N ASN A 50 -13.79 -6.77 -6.18
CA ASN A 50 -12.89 -7.03 -7.31
C ASN A 50 -12.10 -5.78 -7.75
N HIS A 51 -11.18 -5.31 -6.91
CA HIS A 51 -10.34 -4.15 -7.24
C HIS A 51 -9.14 -4.47 -8.16
N ASN A 52 -8.98 -5.71 -8.59
CA ASN A 52 -7.90 -6.15 -9.49
C ASN A 52 -8.39 -6.36 -10.94
N GLY A 53 -9.44 -5.63 -11.34
CA GLY A 53 -9.92 -5.60 -12.72
C GLY A 53 -8.82 -5.28 -13.74
N SER A 54 -8.95 -5.83 -14.94
CA SER A 54 -7.96 -5.72 -16.01
C SER A 54 -7.85 -4.30 -16.57
N THR A 55 -8.98 -3.59 -16.64
CA THR A 55 -9.06 -2.22 -17.14
C THR A 55 -9.18 -1.20 -16.01
N LEU A 56 -8.78 0.05 -16.28
CA LEU A 56 -9.00 1.14 -15.34
C LEU A 56 -10.49 1.32 -15.02
N MET A 57 -11.37 1.15 -16.01
CA MET A 57 -12.81 1.35 -15.84
C MET A 57 -13.42 0.29 -14.93
N GLU A 58 -13.00 -0.97 -15.06
CA GLU A 58 -13.41 -2.05 -14.15
C GLU A 58 -12.99 -1.72 -12.71
N ARG A 59 -11.72 -1.36 -12.49
CA ARG A 59 -11.24 -0.99 -11.16
C ARG A 59 -11.93 0.25 -10.60
N LEU A 60 -12.19 1.25 -11.45
CA LEU A 60 -12.84 2.51 -11.06
C LEU A 60 -14.26 2.27 -10.59
N LEU A 61 -15.07 1.54 -11.36
CA LEU A 61 -16.47 1.27 -11.01
C LEU A 61 -16.55 0.46 -9.72
N GLU A 62 -15.73 -0.59 -9.59
CA GLU A 62 -15.75 -1.44 -8.40
C GLU A 62 -15.28 -0.68 -7.15
N ALA A 63 -14.20 0.09 -7.25
CA ALA A 63 -13.72 0.94 -6.16
C ALA A 63 -14.77 1.99 -5.77
N LEU A 64 -15.41 2.63 -6.75
CA LEU A 64 -16.45 3.63 -6.48
C LEU A 64 -17.59 3.03 -5.66
N TYR A 65 -18.14 1.89 -6.06
CA TYR A 65 -19.23 1.25 -5.32
C TYR A 65 -18.80 0.81 -3.91
N SER A 66 -17.62 0.20 -3.82
CA SER A 66 -17.11 -0.33 -2.54
C SER A 66 -16.85 0.79 -1.53
N TYR A 67 -16.12 1.84 -1.94
CA TYR A 67 -15.79 2.93 -1.03
C TYR A 67 -16.99 3.85 -0.78
N ALA A 68 -17.92 4.05 -1.74
CA ALA A 68 -19.15 4.78 -1.44
C ALA A 68 -19.90 4.18 -0.24
N ALA A 69 -20.05 2.86 -0.20
CA ALA A 69 -20.67 2.17 0.94
C ALA A 69 -19.89 2.41 2.26
N LEU A 70 -18.56 2.35 2.23
CA LEU A 70 -17.73 2.61 3.42
C LEU A 70 -17.83 4.06 3.91
N PHE A 71 -17.85 5.03 3.00
CA PHE A 71 -18.04 6.44 3.34
C PHE A 71 -19.45 6.70 3.88
N ASP A 72 -20.49 6.06 3.33
CA ASP A 72 -21.87 6.13 3.86
C ASP A 72 -21.98 5.52 5.27
N CYS A 73 -21.25 4.43 5.54
CA CYS A 73 -21.14 3.89 6.90
C CYS A 73 -20.51 4.90 7.87
N LEU A 74 -19.43 5.57 7.49
CA LEU A 74 -18.81 6.61 8.34
C LEU A 74 -19.73 7.81 8.50
N GLU A 75 -20.44 8.20 7.45
CA GLU A 75 -21.40 9.31 7.47
C GLU A 75 -22.56 9.06 8.45
N SER A 76 -23.05 7.82 8.52
CA SER A 76 -24.16 7.44 9.40
C SER A 76 -23.75 7.17 10.85
N THR A 77 -22.47 6.92 11.11
CA THR A 77 -22.00 6.46 12.44
C THR A 77 -21.04 7.41 13.14
N VAL A 78 -20.38 8.32 12.41
CA VAL A 78 -19.32 9.19 12.96
C VAL A 78 -19.49 10.64 12.50
N SER A 79 -19.35 11.59 13.44
CA SER A 79 -19.39 13.02 13.15
C SER A 79 -18.39 13.42 12.05
N ARG A 80 -18.83 14.26 11.11
CA ARG A 80 -17.99 14.84 10.05
C ARG A 80 -16.78 15.63 10.56
N THR A 81 -16.84 16.15 11.79
CA THR A 81 -15.74 16.90 12.40
C THR A 81 -14.75 16.03 13.16
N SER A 82 -14.98 14.70 13.25
CA SER A 82 -14.04 13.77 13.89
C SER A 82 -12.73 13.73 13.13
N LEU A 83 -11.63 13.94 13.85
CA LEU A 83 -10.28 13.86 13.28
C LEU A 83 -9.93 12.41 12.89
N GLU A 84 -10.46 11.43 13.63
CA GLU A 84 -10.28 10.00 13.37
C GLU A 84 -10.96 9.61 12.05
N ARG A 85 -12.19 10.07 11.83
CA ARG A 85 -12.89 9.89 10.56
C ARG A 85 -12.08 10.47 9.40
N LEU A 86 -11.64 11.71 9.53
CA LEU A 86 -10.83 12.38 8.50
C LEU A 86 -9.52 11.63 8.21
N LYS A 87 -8.89 11.04 9.24
CA LYS A 87 -7.69 10.20 9.05
C LYS A 87 -8.01 8.90 8.31
N VAL A 88 -9.09 8.20 8.66
CA VAL A 88 -9.51 6.97 7.97
C VAL A 88 -9.84 7.25 6.51
N GLU A 89 -10.68 8.25 6.25
CA GLU A 89 -11.07 8.63 4.89
C GLU A 89 -9.86 9.03 4.03
N LYS A 90 -8.93 9.81 4.58
CA LYS A 90 -7.81 10.37 3.81
C LYS A 90 -6.62 9.43 3.68
N ILE A 91 -6.19 8.82 4.79
CA ILE A 91 -4.91 8.12 4.88
C ILE A 91 -5.07 6.61 4.66
N LEU A 92 -6.25 6.05 4.94
CA LEU A 92 -6.54 4.65 4.70
C LEU A 92 -7.26 4.50 3.35
N PHE A 93 -8.54 4.89 3.27
CA PHE A 93 -9.32 4.76 2.04
C PHE A 93 -8.72 5.55 0.87
N GLY A 94 -8.29 6.79 1.12
CA GLY A 94 -7.70 7.65 0.10
C GLY A 94 -6.41 7.08 -0.51
N GLU A 95 -5.56 6.41 0.27
CA GLU A 95 -4.33 5.79 -0.26
C GLU A 95 -4.62 4.46 -0.96
N GLU A 96 -5.57 3.67 -0.46
CA GLU A 96 -6.02 2.44 -1.14
C GLU A 96 -6.64 2.76 -2.50
N ILE A 97 -7.52 3.76 -2.58
CA ILE A 97 -8.13 4.22 -3.84
C ILE A 97 -7.05 4.67 -4.84
N LYS A 98 -6.03 5.42 -4.40
CA LYS A 98 -4.91 5.83 -5.28
C LYS A 98 -4.11 4.65 -5.79
N ASN A 99 -3.93 3.61 -4.98
CA ASN A 99 -3.22 2.40 -5.38
C ASN A 99 -4.03 1.56 -6.39
N ILE A 100 -5.34 1.47 -6.21
CA ILE A 100 -6.26 0.78 -7.15
C ILE A 100 -6.36 1.53 -8.49
N LEU A 101 -6.34 2.87 -8.43
CA LEU A 101 -6.48 3.77 -9.57
C LEU A 101 -5.20 4.59 -9.80
N PRO A 102 -4.08 3.95 -10.14
CA PRO A 102 -2.83 4.67 -10.34
C PRO A 102 -2.97 5.62 -11.53
N VAL A 103 -2.65 6.88 -11.29
CA VAL A 103 -2.49 7.86 -12.38
C VAL A 103 -1.16 7.56 -13.05
N LYS A 104 -1.20 7.23 -14.34
CA LYS A 104 -0.01 6.99 -15.15
C LYS A 104 0.60 8.28 -15.65
#